data_AF-A0A2W4IWM4-F1
#
_entry.id   AF-A0A2W4IWM4-F1
#
_cell.length_a   1.000
_cell.length_b   1.000
_cell.length_c   1.000
_cell.angle_alpha   90.00
_cell.angle_beta   90.00
_cell.angle_gamma   90.00
#
_symmetry.space_group_name_H-M   'P 1'
#
loop_
_entity.id
_entity.type
_entity.pdbx_description
1 polymer ?
#
loop_
_entity_poly.entity_id
_entity_poly.type
_entity_poly.pdbx_seq_one_letter_code
_entity_poly.pdbx_strand_id
1 'polypeptide(L)'
;MTAWLVSEDGFRLARVDSVVSVTLDVVNDRDDPTKYHPTKWLARAPKVRLMVGIQGNDAMCALTCPGRDAAEALKQLVATLAETQAKHDQAGDTVFVHAMYVHWPSPVPRQLWQVTRDMPDQEWIRR
;
A
#
# COMPACT_ATOMS: atom_id res chain seq x y z
N MET A 1 10.43 12.88 14.44
CA MET A 1 10.60 11.55 13.85
C MET A 1 9.75 11.42 12.61
N THR A 2 10.19 10.72 11.57
CA THR A 2 9.40 10.65 10.33
C THR A 2 9.51 9.29 9.65
N ALA A 3 8.38 8.58 9.60
CA ALA A 3 8.19 7.43 8.74
C ALA A 3 7.50 7.89 7.45
N TRP A 4 7.99 7.41 6.31
CA TRP A 4 7.44 7.73 5.00
C TRP A 4 6.93 6.45 4.34
N LEU A 5 5.72 6.46 3.83
CA LEU A 5 5.22 5.45 2.91
C LEU A 5 5.55 5.89 1.47
N VAL A 6 6.15 4.99 0.71
CA VAL A 6 6.52 5.20 -0.70
C VAL A 6 5.40 4.68 -1.59
N SER A 7 5.05 5.44 -2.63
CA SER A 7 4.07 5.01 -3.64
C SER A 7 4.59 3.88 -4.51
N GLU A 8 3.67 3.14 -5.13
CA GLU A 8 3.97 2.03 -6.05
C GLU A 8 4.91 2.46 -7.19
N ASP A 9 4.76 3.68 -7.69
CA ASP A 9 5.58 4.21 -8.79
C ASP A 9 6.93 4.81 -8.32
N GLY A 10 7.13 4.93 -7.01
CA GLY A 10 8.32 5.52 -6.37
C GLY A 10 8.44 7.04 -6.49
N PHE A 11 7.42 7.74 -7.01
CA PHE A 11 7.48 9.20 -7.22
C PHE A 11 6.83 10.03 -6.11
N ARG A 12 6.00 9.42 -5.27
CA ARG A 12 5.29 10.10 -4.17
C ARG A 12 5.65 9.47 -2.83
N LEU A 13 5.75 10.33 -1.83
CA LEU A 13 5.99 9.96 -0.44
C LEU A 13 4.86 10.53 0.42
N ALA A 14 4.32 9.71 1.31
CA ALA A 14 3.35 10.11 2.32
C ALA A 14 3.97 9.97 3.70
N ARG A 15 3.90 10.98 4.56
CA ARG A 15 4.28 10.75 5.96
C ARG A 15 3.24 9.85 6.61
N VAL A 16 3.66 8.83 7.32
CA VAL A 16 2.77 7.86 7.94
C VAL A 16 1.82 8.53 8.95
N ASP A 17 2.28 9.54 9.68
CA ASP A 17 1.48 10.33 10.62
C ASP A 17 0.45 11.26 9.95
N SER A 18 0.57 11.48 8.64
CA SER A 18 -0.39 12.26 7.84
C SER A 18 -1.41 11.40 7.07
N VAL A 19 -1.31 10.08 7.17
CA VAL A 19 -2.24 9.15 6.54
C VAL A 19 -3.57 9.17 7.31
N VAL A 20 -4.64 9.53 6.61
CA VAL A 20 -5.99 9.63 7.19
C VAL A 20 -6.91 8.47 6.78
N SER A 21 -6.60 7.82 5.66
CA SER A 21 -7.38 6.69 5.17
C SER A 21 -6.56 5.77 4.28
N VAL A 22 -6.96 4.50 4.24
CA VAL A 22 -6.50 3.54 3.23
C VAL A 22 -7.74 2.89 2.62
N THR A 23 -7.87 2.99 1.30
CA THR A 23 -9.03 2.52 0.54
C THR A 23 -8.62 1.60 -0.59
N LEU A 24 -9.59 0.83 -1.09
CA LEU A 24 -9.39 -0.06 -2.24
C LEU A 24 -10.12 0.55 -3.44
N ASP A 25 -9.37 0.79 -4.51
CA ASP A 25 -9.89 1.29 -5.78
C ASP A 25 -9.79 0.19 -6.85
N VAL A 26 -10.93 -0.26 -7.37
CA VAL A 26 -10.96 -1.35 -8.36
C VAL A 26 -10.65 -0.80 -9.74
N VAL A 27 -9.61 -1.34 -10.38
CA VAL A 27 -9.21 -0.97 -11.74
C VAL A 27 -9.97 -1.85 -12.72
N ASN A 28 -11.28 -1.66 -12.83
CA ASN A 28 -12.07 -2.32 -13.86
C ASN A 28 -13.38 -1.58 -14.16
N ASP A 29 -13.47 -0.98 -15.35
CA ASP A 29 -14.69 -0.32 -15.85
C ASP A 29 -15.77 -1.31 -16.33
N ARG A 30 -15.47 -2.61 -16.35
CA ARG A 30 -16.29 -3.59 -17.08
C ARG A 30 -17.43 -4.22 -16.29
N ASP A 31 -17.36 -4.24 -14.96
CA ASP A 31 -18.40 -4.85 -14.12
C ASP A 31 -19.19 -3.81 -13.36
N ASP A 32 -20.51 -3.79 -13.58
CA ASP A 32 -21.46 -2.99 -12.83
C ASP A 32 -21.34 -3.35 -11.32
N PRO A 33 -20.85 -2.43 -10.48
CA PRO A 33 -20.59 -2.68 -9.06
C PRO A 33 -21.88 -2.97 -8.27
N THR A 34 -23.06 -2.72 -8.85
CA THR A 34 -24.36 -2.99 -8.22
C THR A 34 -24.80 -4.46 -8.33
N LYS A 35 -24.18 -5.25 -9.21
CA LYS A 35 -24.59 -6.64 -9.48
C LYS A 35 -24.17 -7.63 -8.39
N TYR A 36 -23.15 -7.30 -7.61
CA TYR A 36 -22.58 -8.21 -6.62
C TYR A 36 -22.42 -7.52 -5.28
N HIS A 37 -22.47 -8.32 -4.21
CA HIS A 37 -22.02 -7.85 -2.91
C HIS A 37 -20.57 -7.34 -3.01
N PRO A 38 -20.20 -6.20 -2.39
CA PRO A 38 -18.89 -5.56 -2.58
C PRO A 38 -17.68 -6.49 -2.38
N THR A 39 -17.75 -7.41 -1.42
CA THR A 39 -16.68 -8.40 -1.18
C THR A 39 -16.52 -9.40 -2.32
N LYS A 40 -17.63 -9.83 -2.95
CA LYS A 40 -17.59 -10.74 -4.11
C LYS A 40 -17.10 -10.03 -5.37
N TRP A 41 -17.48 -8.76 -5.52
CA TRP A 41 -16.99 -7.92 -6.60
C TRP A 41 -15.48 -7.71 -6.48
N LEU A 42 -14.99 -7.35 -5.29
CA LEU A 42 -13.57 -7.21 -5.00
C LEU A 42 -12.80 -8.50 -5.32
N ALA A 43 -13.28 -9.66 -4.87
CA ALA A 43 -12.58 -10.94 -5.11
C ALA A 43 -12.43 -11.29 -6.62
N ARG A 44 -13.29 -10.74 -7.48
CA ARG A 44 -13.28 -10.95 -8.93
C ARG A 44 -12.51 -9.87 -9.70
N ALA A 45 -12.18 -8.76 -9.05
CA ALA A 45 -11.44 -7.68 -9.69
C ALA A 45 -10.06 -8.18 -10.14
N PRO A 46 -9.69 -8.00 -11.42
CA PRO A 46 -8.39 -8.43 -11.92
C PRO A 46 -7.25 -7.60 -11.32
N LYS A 47 -7.53 -6.32 -11.04
CA LYS A 47 -6.59 -5.37 -10.44
C LYS A 47 -7.33 -4.44 -9.48
N VAL A 48 -6.71 -4.18 -8.34
CA VAL A 48 -7.17 -3.29 -7.28
C VAL A 48 -5.98 -2.48 -6.80
N ARG A 49 -6.14 -1.18 -6.70
CA ARG A 49 -5.18 -0.23 -6.15
C ARG A 49 -5.47 -0.02 -4.67
N LEU A 50 -4.44 -0.18 -3.84
CA LEU A 50 -4.47 0.25 -2.44
C LEU A 50 -4.13 1.73 -2.43
N MET A 51 -5.14 2.56 -2.25
CA MET A 51 -5.03 4.01 -2.24
C MET A 51 -4.87 4.51 -0.81
N VAL A 52 -3.96 5.44 -0.61
CA VAL A 52 -3.67 6.05 0.69
C VAL A 52 -4.06 7.52 0.61
N GLY A 53 -5.03 7.90 1.42
CA GLY A 53 -5.46 9.28 1.60
C GLY A 53 -4.57 9.99 2.61
N ILE A 54 -4.10 11.17 2.23
CA ILE A 54 -3.14 11.97 3.00
C ILE A 54 -3.82 13.30 3.35
N GLN A 55 -3.66 13.76 4.59
CA GLN A 55 -4.23 15.05 5.00
C GLN A 55 -3.65 16.19 4.15
N GLY A 56 -4.53 16.94 3.46
CA GLY A 56 -4.15 18.12 2.68
C GLY A 56 -3.40 17.83 1.37
N ASN A 57 -3.34 16.58 0.91
CA ASN A 57 -2.66 16.17 -0.32
C ASN A 57 -3.55 15.21 -1.15
N ASP A 58 -3.19 15.04 -2.42
CA ASP A 58 -3.79 14.03 -3.28
C ASP A 58 -3.52 12.62 -2.75
N ALA A 59 -4.50 11.73 -2.88
CA ALA A 59 -4.30 10.31 -2.58
C ALA A 59 -3.21 9.71 -3.49
N MET A 60 -2.50 8.72 -2.97
CA MET A 60 -1.48 8.00 -3.73
C MET A 60 -1.72 6.50 -3.72
N CYS A 61 -1.28 5.81 -4.77
CA CYS A 61 -1.33 4.35 -4.81
C CYS A 61 -0.09 3.78 -4.14
N ALA A 62 -0.27 2.96 -3.10
CA ALA A 62 0.80 2.29 -2.41
C ALA A 62 1.16 0.94 -3.04
N LEU A 63 0.16 0.23 -3.61
CA LEU A 63 0.34 -1.08 -4.24
C LEU A 63 -0.86 -1.45 -5.10
N THR A 64 -0.63 -2.06 -6.26
CA THR A 64 -1.66 -2.69 -7.09
C THR A 64 -1.59 -4.22 -6.97
N CYS A 65 -2.74 -4.86 -6.73
CA CYS A 65 -2.84 -6.31 -6.54
C CYS A 65 -4.10 -6.92 -7.18
N PRO A 66 -4.17 -8.25 -7.33
CA PRO A 66 -5.43 -8.94 -7.61
C PRO A 66 -6.43 -8.71 -6.48
N GLY A 67 -7.71 -8.58 -6.84
CA GLY A 67 -8.73 -8.25 -5.87
C GLY A 67 -9.03 -9.35 -4.84
N ARG A 68 -8.80 -10.62 -5.20
CA ARG A 68 -8.84 -11.74 -4.24
C ARG A 68 -7.87 -11.59 -3.06
N ASP A 69 -6.78 -10.85 -3.26
CA ASP A 69 -5.70 -10.68 -2.27
C ASP A 69 -5.73 -9.28 -1.63
N ALA A 70 -6.59 -8.37 -2.10
CA ALA A 70 -6.60 -6.96 -1.70
C ALA A 70 -6.89 -6.74 -0.22
N ALA A 71 -7.79 -7.54 0.37
CA ALA A 71 -8.10 -7.44 1.80
C ALA A 71 -6.90 -7.82 2.68
N GLU A 72 -6.14 -8.85 2.28
CA GLU A 72 -4.94 -9.28 3.00
C GLU A 72 -3.80 -8.27 2.82
N ALA A 73 -3.61 -7.77 1.59
CA ALA A 73 -2.64 -6.71 1.32
C ALA A 73 -2.89 -5.44 2.15
N LEU A 74 -4.16 -5.03 2.24
CA LEU A 74 -4.61 -3.89 3.06
C LEU A 74 -4.33 -4.13 4.54
N LYS A 75 -4.68 -5.32 5.05
CA LYS A 75 -4.43 -5.69 6.45
C LYS A 75 -2.94 -5.65 6.78
N GLN A 76 -2.09 -6.19 5.90
CA GLN A 76 -0.64 -6.13 6.09
C GLN A 76 -0.12 -4.69 6.08
N LEU A 77 -0.60 -3.84 5.17
CA LEU A 77 -0.18 -2.43 5.13
C LEU A 77 -0.51 -1.71 6.43
N VAL A 78 -1.75 -1.80 6.90
CA VAL A 78 -2.19 -1.15 8.14
C VAL A 78 -1.39 -1.64 9.34
N ALA A 79 -1.13 -2.95 9.42
CA ALA A 79 -0.29 -3.52 10.48
C ALA A 79 1.14 -2.99 10.44
N THR A 80 1.76 -2.96 9.25
CA THR A 80 3.12 -2.43 9.07
C THR A 80 3.20 -0.95 9.41
N LEU A 81 2.23 -0.13 9.01
CA LEU A 81 2.20 1.30 9.35
C LEU A 81 2.08 1.52 10.87
N ALA A 82 1.17 0.79 11.53
CA ALA A 82 0.99 0.88 12.98
C ALA A 82 2.24 0.43 13.76
N GLU A 83 2.86 -0.67 13.33
CA GLU A 83 4.10 -1.17 13.93
C GLU A 83 5.26 -0.19 13.71
N THR A 84 5.37 0.38 12.51
CA THR A 84 6.40 1.37 12.17
C THR A 84 6.22 2.63 13.02
N GLN A 85 4.98 3.08 13.24
CA GLN A 85 4.71 4.22 14.11
C GLN A 85 5.09 3.92 15.57
N ALA A 86 4.71 2.75 16.09
CA ALA A 86 4.96 2.37 17.49
C ALA A 86 6.43 2.12 17.83
N LYS A 87 7.17 1.41 16.96
CA LYS A 87 8.63 1.18 17.11
C LYS A 87 9.43 2.43 16.81
N HIS A 88 8.88 3.21 15.89
CA HIS A 88 9.29 4.50 15.44
C HIS A 88 9.67 5.40 16.63
N ASP A 89 8.66 5.88 17.35
CA ASP A 89 8.60 7.11 18.16
C ASP A 89 9.78 7.50 19.10
N GLN A 90 10.81 6.67 19.30
CA GLN A 90 11.83 6.85 20.34
C GLN A 90 13.24 7.24 19.85
N ALA A 91 13.54 7.25 18.55
CA ALA A 91 14.87 7.61 18.05
C ALA A 91 14.77 8.61 16.88
N GLY A 92 15.71 9.53 16.71
CA GLY A 92 15.67 10.57 15.67
C GLY A 92 15.79 10.09 14.21
N ASP A 93 15.47 8.82 13.94
CA ASP A 93 15.70 8.16 12.65
C ASP A 93 14.55 8.43 11.65
N THR A 94 14.90 8.44 10.37
CA THR A 94 13.95 8.43 9.26
C THR A 94 13.85 7.02 8.70
N VAL A 95 12.64 6.56 8.41
CA VAL A 95 12.40 5.23 7.83
C VAL A 95 11.42 5.31 6.67
N PHE A 96 11.53 4.35 5.75
CA PHE A 96 10.73 4.25 4.54
C PHE A 96 10.01 2.90 4.50
N VAL A 97 8.69 2.93 4.40
CA VAL A 97 7.81 1.79 4.17
C VAL A 97 7.53 1.70 2.68
N HIS A 98 7.78 0.56 2.07
CA HIS A 98 7.53 0.35 0.65
C HIS A 98 7.11 -1.09 0.35
N ALA A 99 6.46 -1.30 -0.79
CA ALA A 99 6.20 -2.64 -1.28
C ALA A 99 7.53 -3.34 -1.64
N MET A 100 7.61 -4.64 -1.37
CA MET A 100 8.78 -5.47 -1.67
C MET A 100 8.87 -5.90 -3.13
N TYR A 101 7.74 -5.91 -3.84
CA TYR A 101 7.64 -6.48 -5.17
C TYR A 101 7.00 -5.51 -6.14
N VAL A 102 7.62 -5.37 -7.31
CA VAL A 102 7.12 -4.61 -8.48
C VAL A 102 5.83 -5.18 -9.04
N HIS A 103 5.75 -6.49 -9.03
CA HIS A 103 4.74 -7.29 -9.68
C HIS A 103 4.12 -8.18 -8.62
N TRP A 104 2.82 -8.42 -8.77
CA TRP A 104 2.13 -9.24 -7.79
C TRP A 104 2.76 -10.65 -7.73
N PRO A 105 3.33 -11.05 -6.59
CA PRO A 105 4.05 -12.32 -6.49
C PRO A 105 3.09 -13.51 -6.56
N SER A 106 3.56 -14.60 -7.17
CA SER A 106 2.86 -15.88 -7.20
C SER A 106 3.86 -17.01 -6.89
N PRO A 107 3.73 -17.73 -5.75
CA PRO A 107 2.69 -17.60 -4.71
C PRO A 107 2.80 -16.30 -3.89
N VAL A 108 1.70 -15.91 -3.22
CA VAL A 108 1.67 -14.70 -2.37
C VAL A 108 2.53 -14.94 -1.11
N PRO A 109 3.55 -14.09 -0.85
CA PRO A 109 4.44 -14.24 0.27
C PRO A 109 3.73 -13.80 1.56
N ARG A 110 4.31 -14.20 2.70
CA ARG A 110 3.83 -13.77 4.03
C ARG A 110 4.05 -12.28 4.31
N GLN A 111 4.98 -11.65 3.60
CA GLN A 111 5.36 -10.26 3.79
C GLN A 111 5.36 -9.54 2.44
N LEU A 112 4.57 -8.48 2.33
CA LEU A 112 4.47 -7.61 1.15
C LEU A 112 5.17 -6.26 1.33
N TRP A 113 5.39 -5.84 2.58
CA TRP A 113 5.89 -4.52 2.93
C TRP A 113 7.23 -4.63 3.64
N GLN A 114 8.15 -3.74 3.30
CA GLN A 114 9.47 -3.63 3.90
C GLN A 114 9.67 -2.24 4.50
N VAL A 115 10.41 -2.19 5.61
CA VAL A 115 10.83 -0.96 6.26
C VAL A 115 12.34 -0.83 6.14
N THR A 116 12.81 0.25 5.52
CA THR A 116 14.23 0.55 5.30
C THR A 116 14.59 1.89 5.92
N ARG A 117 15.89 2.13 6.14
CA ARG A 117 16.40 3.42 6.63
C ARG A 117 16.78 4.36 5.50
N ASP A 118 17.17 3.79 4.37
CA ASP A 118 17.52 4.51 3.16
C ASP A 118 16.31 4.59 2.23
N MET A 119 16.17 5.71 1.53
CA MET A 119 15.12 5.88 0.54
C MET A 119 15.32 4.82 -0.56
N PRO A 120 14.31 3.98 -0.85
CA PRO A 120 14.47 2.94 -1.86
C PRO A 120 14.67 3.57 -3.23
N ASP A 121 15.70 3.12 -3.95
CA ASP A 121 15.92 3.53 -5.33
C ASP A 121 14.72 3.12 -6.20
N GLN A 122 14.43 3.91 -7.24
CA GLN A 122 13.33 3.62 -8.16
C GLN A 122 13.44 2.23 -8.79
N GLU A 123 14.67 1.75 -9.02
CA GLU A 123 14.92 0.40 -9.52
C GLU A 123 14.60 -0.68 -8.48
N TRP A 124 14.70 -0.41 -7.17
CA TRP A 124 14.42 -1.40 -6.13
C TRP A 124 12.93 -1.69 -5.99
N ILE A 125 12.10 -0.68 -6.23
CA ILE A 125 10.64 -0.85 -6.34
C ILE A 125 10.27 -1.56 -7.66
N ARG A 126 11.21 -1.60 -8.63
CA ARG A 126 11.04 -2.14 -10.00
C ARG A 126 11.83 -3.42 -10.33
N ARG A 127 12.52 -4.05 -9.36
CA ARG A 127 13.18 -5.37 -9.51
C ARG A 127 12.43 -6.46 -8.77
#